data_AF-S2S846-F1
#
_entry.id   AF-S2S846-F1
#
_cell.length_a   1.000
_cell.length_b   1.000
_cell.length_c   1.000
_cell.angle_alpha   90.00
_cell.angle_beta   90.00
_cell.angle_gamma   90.00
#
_symmetry.space_group_name_H-M   'P 1'
#
loop_
_entity.id
_entity.type
_entity.pdbx_description
1 polymer ?
#
loop_
_entity_poly.entity_id
_entity_poly.type
_entity_poly.pdbx_seq_one_letter_code
_entity_poly.pdbx_strand_id
1 'polypeptide(L)'
;YPYDNNLASVTIVSKNSVDGDALSNAAFDKGLKGGLQYMNAKNSDHIQAIFITNDKKIYLTNGLKKQFKFDADSGYHKGNF
;
A
#
# COMPACT_ATOMS: atom_id res chain seq x y z
N TYR A 1 -19.56 -7.67 3.78
CA TYR A 1 -19.06 -7.32 5.12
C TYR A 1 -17.82 -6.47 4.95
N PRO A 2 -17.69 -5.30 5.59
CA PRO A 2 -16.46 -4.54 5.50
C PRO A 2 -15.38 -5.36 6.19
N TYR A 3 -14.37 -5.78 5.42
CA TYR A 3 -13.23 -6.51 5.95
C TYR A 3 -12.53 -5.60 6.97
N ASP A 4 -12.44 -6.05 8.22
CA ASP A 4 -11.81 -5.32 9.32
C ASP A 4 -10.28 -5.43 9.19
N ASN A 5 -9.73 -4.81 8.15
CA ASN A 5 -8.33 -4.98 7.75
C ASN A 5 -7.40 -3.95 8.41
N ASN A 6 -7.88 -3.16 9.37
CA ASN A 6 -7.19 -2.01 9.98
C ASN A 6 -6.54 -1.05 8.95
N LEU A 7 -7.03 -1.05 7.70
CA LEU A 7 -6.55 -0.21 6.61
C LEU A 7 -7.46 1.01 6.50
N ALA A 8 -6.85 2.19 6.58
CA ALA A 8 -7.51 3.46 6.31
C ALA A 8 -7.50 3.78 4.80
N SER A 9 -6.44 3.41 4.09
CA SER A 9 -6.29 3.68 2.66
C SER A 9 -5.28 2.75 1.99
N VAL A 10 -5.49 2.52 0.69
CA VAL A 10 -4.53 1.88 -0.21
C VAL A 10 -4.37 2.76 -1.44
N THR A 11 -3.14 3.15 -1.73
CA THR A 11 -2.77 3.91 -2.93
C THR A 11 -1.92 3.04 -3.84
N ILE A 12 -2.32 2.91 -5.10
CA ILE A 12 -1.56 2.20 -6.13
C ILE A 12 -0.74 3.22 -6.94
N VAL A 13 0.52 2.90 -7.18
CA VAL A 13 1.45 3.71 -7.98
C VAL A 13 1.89 2.85 -9.17
N SER A 14 1.40 3.18 -10.35
CA SER A 14 1.70 2.50 -11.62
C SER A 14 1.95 3.52 -12.73
N LYS A 15 2.64 3.11 -13.80
CA LYS A 15 2.80 3.96 -15.01
C LYS A 15 1.51 4.06 -15.84
N ASN A 16 0.66 3.04 -15.77
CA ASN A 16 -0.59 2.96 -16.53
C ASN A 16 -1.78 3.11 -15.58
N SER A 17 -2.69 4.04 -15.88
CA SER A 17 -3.85 4.37 -15.03
C SER A 17 -4.91 3.25 -14.96
N VAL A 18 -4.94 2.36 -15.96
CA VAL A 18 -5.93 1.26 -16.07
C VAL A 18 -5.75 0.21 -14.98
N ASP A 19 -4.53 0.07 -14.44
CA ASP A 19 -4.21 -0.94 -13.44
C ASP A 19 -4.57 -0.51 -12.00
N GLY A 20 -4.94 0.75 -11.79
CA GLY A 20 -5.14 1.32 -10.45
C GLY A 20 -6.37 0.77 -9.71
N ASP A 21 -7.54 0.77 -10.35
CA ASP A 21 -8.83 0.51 -9.69
C ASP A 21 -9.07 -0.97 -9.38
N ALA A 22 -8.66 -1.87 -10.28
CA ALA A 22 -8.82 -3.30 -10.04
C ALA A 22 -7.83 -3.79 -8.97
N LEU A 23 -6.60 -3.24 -8.96
CA LEU A 23 -5.56 -3.67 -8.03
C LEU A 23 -5.75 -3.08 -6.63
N SER A 24 -6.28 -1.86 -6.50
CA SER A 24 -6.58 -1.24 -5.21
C SER A 24 -7.65 -2.04 -4.45
N ASN A 25 -8.74 -2.42 -5.11
CA ASN A 25 -9.79 -3.26 -4.53
C ASN A 25 -9.24 -4.63 -4.11
N ALA A 26 -8.51 -5.31 -5.01
CA ALA A 26 -7.93 -6.61 -4.71
C ALA A 26 -6.90 -6.57 -3.56
N ALA A 27 -6.12 -5.49 -3.47
CA ALA A 27 -5.16 -5.28 -2.38
C ALA A 27 -5.85 -4.94 -1.05
N PHE A 28 -6.93 -4.14 -1.10
CA PHE A 28 -7.72 -3.76 0.08
C PHE A 28 -8.45 -4.97 0.69
N ASP A 29 -9.08 -5.80 -0.14
CA ASP A 29 -9.79 -7.01 0.29
C ASP A 29 -8.86 -8.02 0.97
N LYS A 30 -7.60 -8.12 0.52
CA LYS A 30 -6.58 -9.03 1.09
C LYS A 30 -5.98 -8.53 2.41
N GLY A 31 -6.32 -7.33 2.83
CA GLY A 31 -5.81 -6.69 4.05
C GLY A 31 -4.33 -6.34 3.99
N LEU A 32 -3.78 -5.81 5.07
CA LEU A 32 -2.44 -5.23 5.07
C LEU A 32 -1.34 -6.22 4.63
N LYS A 33 -1.27 -7.40 5.28
CA LYS A 33 -0.19 -8.37 5.00
C LYS A 33 -0.37 -9.05 3.64
N GLY A 34 -1.59 -9.51 3.35
CA GLY A 34 -1.92 -10.18 2.09
C GLY A 34 -1.84 -9.24 0.89
N GLY A 35 -2.38 -8.02 1.03
CA GLY A 35 -2.30 -6.96 0.04
C GLY A 35 -0.85 -6.56 -0.24
N LEU A 36 -0.01 -6.42 0.79
CA LEU A 36 1.38 -6.08 0.58
C LEU A 36 2.17 -7.20 -0.12
N GLN A 37 1.92 -8.47 0.21
CA GLN A 37 2.52 -9.60 -0.49
C GLN A 37 2.07 -9.64 -1.96
N TYR A 38 0.77 -9.48 -2.20
CA TYR A 38 0.19 -9.42 -3.54
C TYR A 38 0.81 -8.31 -4.40
N MET A 39 0.97 -7.11 -3.84
CA MET A 39 1.56 -5.98 -4.57
C MET A 39 3.07 -6.14 -4.75
N ASN A 40 3.78 -6.75 -3.81
CA ASN A 40 5.21 -7.04 -4.00
C ASN A 40 5.47 -8.04 -5.15
N ALA A 41 4.54 -8.96 -5.41
CA ALA A 41 4.63 -9.86 -6.56
C ALA A 41 4.53 -9.11 -7.91
N LYS A 42 4.00 -7.89 -7.91
CA LYS A 42 3.84 -7.03 -9.10
C LYS A 42 4.96 -6.00 -9.25
N ASN A 43 6.01 -6.08 -8.42
CA ASN A 43 7.17 -5.18 -8.51
C ASN A 43 7.87 -5.29 -9.87
N SER A 44 7.90 -6.47 -10.49
CA SER A 44 8.45 -6.68 -11.85
C SER A 44 7.76 -5.81 -12.89
N ASP A 45 6.47 -5.56 -12.70
CA ASP A 45 5.61 -4.82 -13.62
C ASP A 45 5.64 -3.31 -13.32
N HIS A 46 6.53 -2.89 -12.41
CA HIS A 46 6.65 -1.51 -11.93
C HIS A 46 5.37 -0.97 -11.30
N ILE A 47 4.55 -1.86 -10.76
CA ILE A 47 3.37 -1.53 -9.99
C ILE A 47 3.74 -1.59 -8.51
N GLN A 48 3.45 -0.53 -7.80
CA GLN A 48 3.74 -0.37 -6.38
C GLN A 48 2.48 -0.01 -5.61
N ALA A 49 2.52 -0.18 -4.29
CA ALA A 49 1.45 0.22 -3.41
C ALA A 49 1.95 0.82 -2.09
N ILE A 50 1.12 1.71 -1.55
CA ILE A 50 1.22 2.34 -0.24
C ILE A 50 -0.04 1.95 0.53
N PHE A 51 0.15 1.37 1.72
CA PHE A 51 -0.93 1.01 2.62
C PHE A 51 -0.85 1.91 3.84
N ILE A 52 -1.97 2.51 4.24
CA ILE A 52 -2.07 3.36 5.44
C ILE A 52 -3.07 2.69 6.38
N THR A 53 -2.68 2.48 7.64
CA THR A 53 -3.57 1.96 8.68
C THR A 53 -4.29 3.07 9.44
N ASN A 54 -5.34 2.72 10.19
CA ASN A 54 -6.04 3.69 11.05
C ASN A 54 -5.11 4.27 12.14
N ASP A 55 -4.09 3.52 12.56
CA ASP A 55 -3.06 3.95 13.50
C ASP A 55 -1.97 4.85 12.87
N LYS A 56 -2.24 5.44 11.71
CA LYS A 56 -1.31 6.29 10.94
C LYS A 56 0.02 5.60 10.59
N LYS A 57 0.03 4.26 10.50
CA LYS A 57 1.20 3.51 10.05
C LYS A 57 1.17 3.35 8.55
N ILE A 58 2.30 3.62 7.90
CA ILE A 58 2.46 3.49 6.46
C ILE A 58 3.33 2.29 6.14
N TYR A 59 2.84 1.43 5.25
CA TYR A 59 3.52 0.24 4.77
C TYR A 59 3.69 0.32 3.26
N LEU A 60 4.92 0.07 2.80
CA LEU A 60 5.32 0.27 1.42
C LEU A 60 5.77 -1.05 0.81
N THR A 61 5.38 -1.23 -0.44
CA THR A 61 6.02 -2.20 -1.36
C THR A 61 7.52 -1.96 -1.45
N ASN A 62 8.29 -3.02 -1.73
CA ASN A 62 9.75 -2.99 -1.63
C ASN A 62 10.39 -1.99 -2.60
N GLY A 63 9.81 -1.75 -3.77
CA GLY A 63 10.32 -0.76 -4.73
C GLY A 63 10.21 0.68 -4.22
N LEU A 64 9.16 1.01 -3.46
CA LEU A 64 8.97 2.37 -2.91
C LEU A 64 9.79 2.65 -1.65
N LYS A 65 10.28 1.65 -0.93
CA LYS A 65 10.99 1.84 0.35
C LYS A 65 12.20 2.77 0.28
N LYS A 66 12.85 2.89 -0.89
CA LYS A 66 14.02 3.76 -1.11
C LYS A 66 13.67 5.13 -1.68
N GLN A 67 12.47 5.32 -2.22
CA GLN A 67 12.07 6.53 -2.94
C GLN A 67 11.02 7.35 -2.18
N PHE A 68 10.30 6.72 -1.26
CA PHE A 68 9.27 7.39 -0.47
C PHE A 68 9.87 8.19 0.68
N LYS A 69 9.51 9.47 0.79
CA LYS A 69 9.87 10.34 1.92
C LYS A 69 8.63 10.58 2.78
N PHE A 70 8.81 10.43 4.08
CA PHE A 70 7.78 10.78 5.06
C PHE A 70 7.96 12.24 5.46
N ASP A 71 6.86 12.96 5.54
CA ASP A 71 6.85 14.24 6.22
C ASP A 71 6.78 14.00 7.73
N ALA A 72 7.79 14.46 8.46
CA ALA A 72 7.92 14.25 9.89
C ALA A 72 6.80 14.94 10.70
N ASP A 73 6.23 16.02 10.16
CA ASP A 73 5.20 16.81 10.84
C ASP A 73 3.77 16.29 10.56
N SER A 74 3.63 15.32 9.65
CA SER A 74 2.34 14.75 9.25
C SER A 74 1.71 13.85 10.32
N GLY A 75 2.48 13.43 11.33
CA GLY A 75 2.04 12.46 12.35
C GLY A 75 1.85 11.03 11.83
N TYR A 76 2.32 10.73 10.62
CA TYR A 76 2.39 9.37 10.08
C TYR A 76 3.76 8.76 10.32
N HIS A 77 3.78 7.46 10.57
CA HIS A 77 5.01 6.73 10.88
C HIS A 77 5.14 5.48 10.02
N LYS A 78 6.37 5.08 9.72
CA LYS A 78 6.62 3.83 8.99
C LYS A 78 6.19 2.65 9.87
N GLY A 79 5.35 1.79 9.32
CA GLY A 79 4.98 0.53 9.95
C GLY A 79 6.12 -0.49 9.89
N ASN A 80 6.23 -1.29 10.94
CA ASN A 80 7.13 -2.44 10.99
C ASN A 80 6.32 -3.74 10.83
N PHE A 81 6.92 -4.73 10.17
CA PHE A 81 6.43 -6.11 10.12
C PHE A 81 7.31 -7.00 10.98
#